data_AF-A0A2H0QL75-F1
#
_entry.id   AF-A0A2H0QL75-F1
#
_cell.length_a   1.000
_cell.length_b   1.000
_cell.length_c   1.000
_cell.angle_alpha   90.00
_cell.angle_beta   90.00
_cell.angle_gamma   90.00
#
_symmetry.space_group_name_H-M   'P 1'
#
loop_
_entity.id
_entity.type
_entity.pdbx_description
1 polymer ?
#
loop_
_entity_poly.entity_id
_entity_poly.type
_entity_poly.pdbx_seq_one_letter_code
_entity_poly.pdbx_strand_id
1 'polypeptide(L)'
;MKNLIKLLSFLSLLLPLTLWAKANVICSYDERETETTFFCMNKETKKPMDYTVPSIAHKSVLDDISANGARLVKMDEYLAEASPYMVLDLAEGPNKSIRSCWMFEKIAFTVDQFNDLPPSDPAIDRLKSLAQAMKDAGVCKVQVHNENYLNIGVTNNDELLHQFLCIANNESTLGKDNIGIGGRGPWGINPIHNNKRESLCYGTQAVVRDANGNEDKADKKRNNRRYMTDAVRLDNAKCALKLYEANNGLRDWGKTKKWGSNRHCSKTTRDRLQFMKHLGPLGCCSQACMARASKVKGGMTYTPTTQNPLMSLARNP
;
A
#
# COMPACT_ATOMS: atom_id res chain seq x y z
N MET A 1 -10.34 33.76 42.82
CA MET A 1 -9.83 32.39 42.56
C MET A 1 -10.57 31.65 41.43
N LYS A 2 -11.91 31.71 41.31
CA LYS A 2 -12.64 31.00 40.24
C LYS A 2 -12.38 31.48 38.79
N ASN A 3 -11.91 32.72 38.61
CA ASN A 3 -11.56 33.26 37.29
C ASN A 3 -10.09 33.00 36.89
N LEU A 4 -9.22 32.61 37.82
CA LEU A 4 -7.81 32.31 37.53
C LEU A 4 -7.66 30.90 36.91
N ILE A 5 -8.53 29.96 37.30
CA ILE A 5 -8.54 28.58 36.80
C ILE A 5 -9.06 28.51 35.35
N LYS A 6 -9.96 29.42 34.94
CA LYS A 6 -10.42 29.54 33.54
C LYS A 6 -9.37 30.17 32.62
N LEU A 7 -8.53 31.07 33.12
CA LEU A 7 -7.44 31.65 32.33
C LEU A 7 -6.29 30.65 32.11
N LEU A 8 -6.00 29.79 33.11
CA LEU A 8 -4.95 28.78 33.02
C LEU A 8 -5.31 27.59 32.12
N SER A 9 -6.61 27.30 31.92
CA SER A 9 -7.08 26.26 30.99
C SER A 9 -7.16 26.74 29.54
N PHE A 10 -7.21 28.06 29.30
CA PHE A 10 -6.99 28.64 27.97
C PHE A 10 -5.51 28.77 27.61
N LEU A 11 -4.62 28.96 28.60
CA LEU A 11 -3.17 29.04 28.36
C LEU A 11 -2.55 27.68 27.98
N SER A 12 -3.16 26.56 28.36
CA SER A 12 -2.74 25.22 27.93
C SER A 12 -3.16 24.86 26.50
N LEU A 13 -4.03 25.65 25.87
CA LEU A 13 -4.41 25.48 24.45
C LEU A 13 -3.46 26.21 23.47
N LEU A 14 -2.53 27.02 23.97
CA LEU A 14 -1.63 27.86 23.17
C LEU A 14 -0.20 27.28 23.02
N LEU A 15 0.04 26.04 23.48
CA LEU A 15 1.39 25.49 23.66
C LEU A 15 1.70 24.19 22.88
N PRO A 16 1.41 24.16 21.56
CA PRO A 16 2.39 23.57 20.65
C PRO A 16 2.67 24.41 19.38
N LEU A 17 2.23 25.67 19.32
CA LEU A 17 2.32 26.50 18.10
C LEU A 17 3.62 27.34 18.00
N THR A 18 4.42 27.46 19.05
CA THR A 18 5.65 28.29 19.03
C THR A 18 6.88 27.59 18.45
N LEU A 19 6.76 26.34 17.97
CA LEU A 19 7.81 25.64 17.21
C LEU A 19 7.75 25.90 15.69
N TRP A 20 6.89 26.80 15.23
CA TRP A 20 6.57 26.99 13.80
C TRP A 20 7.39 28.09 13.12
N ALA A 21 8.69 28.12 13.41
CA ALA A 21 9.62 28.96 12.66
C ALA A 21 10.03 28.22 11.37
N LYS A 22 9.30 28.50 10.27
CA LYS A 22 9.65 28.15 8.88
C LYS A 22 9.97 26.67 8.62
N ALA A 23 8.95 25.88 8.31
CA ALA A 23 9.18 24.55 7.76
C ALA A 23 8.08 24.21 6.76
N ASN A 24 8.43 23.42 5.74
CA ASN A 24 7.52 22.86 4.75
C ASN A 24 6.40 22.01 5.41
N VAL A 25 5.40 22.64 6.01
CA VAL A 25 4.27 21.97 6.67
C VAL A 25 3.06 22.04 5.76
N ILE A 26 2.41 20.90 5.55
CA ILE A 26 1.09 20.85 4.92
C ILE A 26 0.07 20.38 5.95
N CYS A 27 -1.11 20.98 5.91
CA CYS A 27 -2.21 20.62 6.78
C CYS A 27 -3.48 20.35 5.97
N SER A 28 -4.30 19.43 6.43
CA SER A 28 -5.68 19.23 5.97
C SER A 28 -6.60 19.10 7.18
N TYR A 29 -7.91 19.08 6.97
CA TYR A 29 -8.87 18.94 8.06
C TYR A 29 -10.11 18.16 7.66
N ASP A 30 -10.73 17.53 8.65
CA ASP A 30 -12.06 16.89 8.58
C ASP A 30 -13.00 17.65 9.53
N GLU A 31 -14.00 18.32 8.97
CA GLU A 31 -14.97 19.11 9.72
C GLU A 31 -16.25 18.31 9.94
N ARG A 32 -16.71 18.25 11.20
CA ARG A 32 -17.95 17.63 11.65
C ARG A 32 -18.79 18.66 12.40
N GLU A 33 -20.05 18.30 12.67
CA GLU A 33 -21.00 19.20 13.32
C GLU A 33 -20.49 19.80 14.65
N THR A 34 -19.74 19.02 15.44
CA THR A 34 -19.31 19.44 16.79
C THR A 34 -17.81 19.69 16.91
N GLU A 35 -17.01 19.16 16.00
CA GLU A 35 -15.55 19.22 16.05
C GLU A 35 -14.92 19.31 14.67
N THR A 36 -13.73 19.89 14.61
CA THR A 36 -12.84 19.85 13.44
C THR A 36 -11.54 19.20 13.86
N THR A 37 -11.09 18.22 13.07
CA THR A 37 -9.77 17.61 13.28
C THR A 37 -8.81 18.09 12.22
N PHE A 38 -7.66 18.62 12.65
CA PHE A 38 -6.57 19.05 11.78
C PHE A 38 -5.51 17.97 11.72
N PHE A 39 -5.03 17.70 10.50
CA PHE A 39 -3.95 16.76 10.19
C PHE A 39 -2.82 17.55 9.57
N CYS A 40 -1.67 17.60 10.23
CA CYS A 40 -0.52 18.32 9.75
C CYS A 40 0.69 17.39 9.64
N MET A 41 1.51 17.59 8.62
CA MET A 41 2.80 16.92 8.53
C MET A 41 3.88 17.93 8.21
N ASN A 42 5.01 17.81 8.90
CA ASN A 42 6.23 18.48 8.50
C ASN A 42 6.93 17.63 7.43
N LYS A 43 7.09 18.17 6.22
CA LYS A 43 7.64 17.44 5.06
C LYS A 43 9.12 17.10 5.22
N GLU A 44 9.86 17.80 6.08
CA GLU A 44 11.28 17.56 6.35
C GLU A 44 11.45 16.47 7.40
N THR A 45 10.78 16.61 8.55
CA THR A 45 10.92 15.65 9.65
C THR A 45 10.06 14.41 9.49
N LYS A 46 9.12 14.42 8.54
CA LYS A 46 8.17 13.32 8.30
C LYS A 46 7.39 12.91 9.56
N LYS A 47 7.15 13.85 10.46
CA LYS A 47 6.34 13.62 11.66
C LYS A 47 4.91 14.08 11.42
N PRO A 48 3.91 13.17 11.55
CA PRO A 48 2.50 13.57 11.54
C PRO A 48 2.13 14.18 12.89
N MET A 49 1.17 15.10 12.87
CA MET A 49 0.55 15.69 14.04
C MET A 49 -0.94 15.81 13.75
N ASP A 50 -1.77 15.42 14.70
CA ASP A 50 -3.20 15.69 14.67
C ASP A 50 -3.66 16.35 15.96
N TYR A 51 -4.69 17.17 15.83
CA TYR A 51 -5.39 17.72 16.98
C TYR A 51 -6.83 18.05 16.60
N THR A 52 -7.73 17.82 17.55
CA THR A 52 -9.16 18.04 17.40
C THR A 52 -9.57 19.24 18.22
N VAL A 53 -10.32 20.15 17.60
CA VAL A 53 -10.85 21.35 18.25
C VAL A 53 -12.36 21.41 18.09
N PRO A 54 -13.09 22.05 19.02
CA PRO A 54 -14.50 22.35 18.82
C PRO A 54 -14.73 23.18 17.55
N SER A 55 -15.83 22.99 16.83
CA SER A 55 -16.08 23.71 15.56
C SER A 55 -16.08 25.24 15.71
N ILE A 56 -16.40 25.77 16.89
CA ILE A 56 -16.31 27.21 17.17
C ILE A 56 -14.87 27.76 17.10
N ALA A 57 -13.86 26.91 17.31
CA ALA A 57 -12.45 27.28 17.25
C ALA A 57 -11.83 27.10 15.84
N HIS A 58 -12.56 26.48 14.90
CA HIS A 58 -12.08 26.15 13.56
C HIS A 58 -11.41 27.34 12.86
N LYS A 59 -12.12 28.47 12.78
CA LYS A 59 -11.63 29.65 12.06
C LYS A 59 -10.34 30.22 12.64
N SER A 60 -10.26 30.30 13.98
CA SER A 60 -9.05 30.76 14.66
C SER A 60 -7.86 29.86 14.34
N VAL A 61 -8.06 28.54 14.34
CA VAL A 61 -7.00 27.58 14.02
C VAL A 61 -6.57 27.67 12.56
N LEU A 62 -7.50 27.89 11.62
CA LEU A 62 -7.14 28.12 10.21
C LEU A 62 -6.28 29.37 10.02
N ASP A 63 -6.66 30.45 10.69
CA ASP A 63 -5.91 31.71 10.65
C ASP A 63 -4.50 31.50 11.24
N ASP A 64 -4.38 30.76 12.35
CA ASP A 64 -3.10 30.44 12.97
C ASP A 64 -2.22 29.53 12.09
N ILE A 65 -2.77 28.47 11.50
CA ILE A 65 -2.04 27.58 10.56
C ILE A 65 -1.48 28.40 9.40
N SER A 66 -2.31 29.29 8.83
CA SER A 66 -1.95 30.13 7.69
C SER A 66 -0.88 31.16 8.09
N ALA A 67 -1.03 31.81 9.24
CA ALA A 67 -0.07 32.79 9.77
C ALA A 67 1.31 32.17 10.05
N ASN A 68 1.34 30.89 10.44
CA ASN A 68 2.57 30.13 10.67
C ASN A 68 3.20 29.54 9.39
N GLY A 69 2.66 29.87 8.22
CA GLY A 69 3.24 29.50 6.92
C GLY A 69 3.00 28.05 6.50
N ALA A 70 2.12 27.32 7.19
CA ALA A 70 1.69 26.01 6.71
C ALA A 70 0.68 26.15 5.57
N ARG A 71 0.78 25.23 4.61
CA ARG A 71 -0.12 25.23 3.46
C ARG A 71 -1.31 24.33 3.74
N LEU A 72 -2.50 24.93 3.73
CA LEU A 72 -3.75 24.20 3.79
C LEU A 72 -4.00 23.50 2.45
N VAL A 73 -4.19 22.19 2.48
CA VAL A 73 -4.41 21.34 1.29
C VAL A 73 -5.65 20.47 1.47
N LYS A 74 -6.21 20.02 0.34
CA LYS A 74 -7.26 19.01 0.36
C LYS A 74 -6.71 17.70 0.91
N MET A 75 -7.55 16.89 1.56
CA MET A 75 -7.06 15.66 2.18
C MET A 75 -6.44 14.69 1.16
N ASP A 76 -6.96 14.63 -0.06
CA ASP A 76 -6.37 13.83 -1.14
C ASP A 76 -4.91 14.22 -1.44
N GLU A 77 -4.57 15.50 -1.32
CA GLU A 77 -3.22 15.99 -1.50
C GLU A 77 -2.36 15.70 -0.28
N TYR A 78 -2.91 15.83 0.93
CA TYR A 78 -2.25 15.40 2.16
C TYR A 78 -1.88 13.91 2.12
N LEU A 79 -2.82 13.03 1.78
CA LEU A 79 -2.62 11.59 1.71
C LEU A 79 -1.62 11.18 0.62
N ALA A 80 -1.54 11.93 -0.48
CA ALA A 80 -0.54 11.70 -1.52
C ALA A 80 0.90 11.94 -1.04
N GLU A 81 1.09 12.73 0.03
CA GLU A 81 2.38 13.00 0.63
C GLU A 81 2.64 12.18 1.91
N ALA A 82 1.59 11.64 2.52
CA ALA A 82 1.67 10.86 3.75
C ALA A 82 2.33 9.50 3.48
N SER A 83 3.23 9.07 4.37
CA SER A 83 3.73 7.69 4.37
C SER A 83 2.67 6.75 4.93
N PRO A 84 2.72 5.45 4.58
CA PRO A 84 1.89 4.44 5.24
C PRO A 84 1.99 4.47 6.77
N TYR A 85 3.20 4.67 7.33
CA TYR A 85 3.43 4.72 8.77
C TYR A 85 2.76 5.92 9.43
N MET A 86 2.80 7.09 8.79
CA MET A 86 2.16 8.28 9.33
C MET A 86 0.65 8.08 9.54
N VAL A 87 -0.02 7.42 8.59
CA VAL A 87 -1.47 7.22 8.71
C VAL A 87 -1.79 6.12 9.72
N LEU A 88 -0.91 5.15 9.90
CA LEU A 88 -1.04 4.17 10.98
C LEU A 88 -0.92 4.85 12.34
N ASP A 89 0.08 5.70 12.53
CA ASP A 89 0.25 6.47 13.77
C ASP A 89 -1.00 7.33 14.05
N LEU A 90 -1.55 7.98 13.02
CA LEU A 90 -2.80 8.75 13.13
C LEU A 90 -4.01 7.87 13.49
N ALA A 91 -4.08 6.64 12.99
CA ALA A 91 -5.20 5.73 13.25
C ALA A 91 -5.11 4.98 14.58
N GLU A 92 -3.91 4.74 15.08
CA GLU A 92 -3.64 4.06 16.35
C GLU A 92 -3.54 5.04 17.53
N GLY A 93 -3.41 6.34 17.24
CA GLY A 93 -3.31 7.44 18.20
C GLY A 93 -4.56 7.68 19.06
N PRO A 94 -4.48 8.64 20.01
CA PRO A 94 -5.54 8.91 20.98
C PRO A 94 -6.86 9.38 20.33
N ASN A 95 -6.81 10.02 19.16
CA ASN A 95 -7.99 10.44 18.38
C ASN A 95 -8.48 9.34 17.42
N LYS A 96 -8.88 8.18 17.97
CA LYS A 96 -9.47 7.06 17.21
C LYS A 96 -10.79 7.39 16.50
N SER A 97 -11.33 8.59 16.64
CA SER A 97 -12.58 9.07 16.00
C SER A 97 -12.39 9.37 14.51
N ILE A 98 -11.16 9.42 14.02
CA ILE A 98 -10.82 9.55 12.61
C ILE A 98 -10.86 8.16 11.96
N ARG A 99 -12.02 7.49 12.07
CA ARG A 99 -12.34 6.17 11.45
C ARG A 99 -12.64 6.28 9.97
N SER A 100 -11.87 7.11 9.31
CA SER A 100 -12.04 7.40 7.92
C SER A 100 -11.33 6.28 7.16
N CYS A 101 -12.08 5.24 6.82
CA CYS A 101 -11.59 4.13 5.98
C CYS A 101 -10.99 4.66 4.66
N TRP A 102 -11.36 5.88 4.27
CA TRP A 102 -10.90 6.57 3.08
C TRP A 102 -9.45 7.09 3.17
N MET A 103 -8.90 7.34 4.37
CA MET A 103 -7.47 7.68 4.49
C MET A 103 -6.58 6.51 4.06
N PHE A 104 -6.96 5.27 4.43
CA PHE A 104 -6.23 4.05 4.05
C PHE A 104 -6.39 3.68 2.57
N GLU A 105 -7.47 4.16 1.94
CA GLU A 105 -7.74 3.93 0.53
C GLU A 105 -6.80 4.74 -0.40
N LYS A 106 -5.71 5.39 0.04
CA LYS A 106 -4.84 6.19 -0.88
C LYS A 106 -3.32 6.10 -0.64
N ILE A 107 -2.80 5.22 0.22
CA ILE A 107 -1.41 5.38 0.72
C ILE A 107 -0.46 4.26 0.26
N ALA A 108 0.44 4.59 -0.65
CA ALA A 108 1.51 3.72 -1.12
C ALA A 108 2.88 4.21 -0.62
N PHE A 109 3.87 3.33 -0.53
CA PHE A 109 5.25 3.81 -0.34
C PHE A 109 5.70 4.59 -1.58
N THR A 110 6.25 5.78 -1.37
CA THR A 110 7.02 6.46 -2.43
C THR A 110 8.31 5.70 -2.71
N VAL A 111 8.99 6.04 -3.81
CA VAL A 111 10.29 5.44 -4.16
C VAL A 111 11.29 5.54 -3.02
N ASP A 112 11.45 6.74 -2.46
CA ASP A 112 12.46 6.99 -1.43
C ASP A 112 12.09 6.28 -0.13
N GLN A 113 10.82 6.34 0.28
CA GLN A 113 10.33 5.62 1.45
C GLN A 113 10.53 4.11 1.32
N PHE A 114 10.20 3.53 0.16
CA PHE A 114 10.37 2.09 -0.08
C PHE A 114 11.84 1.68 -0.04
N ASN A 115 12.72 2.49 -0.64
CA ASN A 115 14.14 2.21 -0.67
C ASN A 115 14.78 2.33 0.71
N ASP A 116 14.26 3.20 1.58
CA ASP A 116 14.79 3.41 2.94
C ASP A 116 14.29 2.39 3.98
N LEU A 117 13.37 1.49 3.61
CA LEU A 117 12.86 0.47 4.52
C LEU A 117 14.01 -0.41 5.06
N PRO A 118 14.09 -0.64 6.40
CA PRO A 118 15.07 -1.57 6.95
C PRO A 118 14.70 -3.01 6.58
N PRO A 119 15.68 -3.95 6.47
CA PRO A 119 15.40 -5.35 6.12
C PRO A 119 14.44 -6.09 7.07
N SER A 120 14.33 -5.62 8.31
CA SER A 120 13.43 -6.14 9.35
C SER A 120 12.03 -5.52 9.34
N ASP A 121 11.76 -4.58 8.42
CA ASP A 121 10.47 -3.93 8.35
C ASP A 121 9.37 -4.94 7.91
N PRO A 122 8.21 -4.98 8.58
CA PRO A 122 7.12 -5.88 8.21
C PRO A 122 6.63 -5.75 6.75
N ALA A 123 6.82 -4.59 6.13
CA ALA A 123 6.55 -4.38 4.70
C ALA A 123 7.48 -5.21 3.80
N ILE A 124 8.72 -5.42 4.22
CA ILE A 124 9.67 -6.28 3.50
C ILE A 124 9.25 -7.75 3.59
N ASP A 125 8.76 -8.20 4.74
CA ASP A 125 8.23 -9.56 4.87
C ASP A 125 6.98 -9.75 4.00
N ARG A 126 6.06 -8.78 3.99
CA ARG A 126 4.92 -8.79 3.06
C ARG A 126 5.38 -8.80 1.59
N LEU A 127 6.34 -7.97 1.22
CA LEU A 127 6.91 -7.92 -0.12
C LEU A 127 7.46 -9.30 -0.55
N LYS A 128 8.21 -9.98 0.33
CA LYS A 128 8.74 -11.32 0.08
C LYS A 128 7.60 -12.33 -0.14
N SER A 129 6.60 -12.35 0.73
CA SER A 129 5.43 -13.23 0.56
C SER A 129 4.67 -12.98 -0.74
N LEU A 130 4.52 -11.71 -1.15
CA LEU A 130 3.86 -11.36 -2.42
C LEU A 130 4.70 -11.78 -3.63
N ALA A 131 6.03 -11.57 -3.59
CA ALA A 131 6.93 -12.02 -4.64
C ALA A 131 6.90 -13.55 -4.79
N GLN A 132 6.92 -14.28 -3.67
CA GLN A 132 6.79 -15.73 -3.65
C GLN A 132 5.45 -16.18 -4.24
N ALA A 133 4.33 -15.58 -3.80
CA ALA A 133 3.00 -15.89 -4.33
C ALA A 133 2.90 -15.67 -5.85
N MET A 134 3.48 -14.60 -6.39
CA MET A 134 3.50 -14.35 -7.84
C MET A 134 4.36 -15.38 -8.60
N LYS A 135 5.49 -15.79 -8.03
CA LYS A 135 6.34 -16.84 -8.61
C LYS A 135 5.63 -18.19 -8.63
N ASP A 136 4.97 -18.55 -7.53
CA ASP A 136 4.20 -19.79 -7.42
C ASP A 136 2.94 -19.76 -8.29
N ALA A 137 2.36 -18.58 -8.53
CA ALA A 137 1.29 -18.39 -9.49
C ALA A 137 1.76 -18.54 -10.95
N GLY A 138 3.07 -18.44 -11.22
CA GLY A 138 3.65 -18.70 -12.54
C GLY A 138 4.13 -17.47 -13.32
N VAL A 139 4.27 -16.29 -12.69
CA VAL A 139 4.68 -15.05 -13.40
C VAL A 139 5.99 -15.18 -14.19
N CYS A 140 6.86 -16.11 -13.80
CA CYS A 140 8.12 -16.37 -14.49
C CYS A 140 8.00 -17.19 -15.78
N LYS A 141 6.79 -17.65 -16.12
CA LYS A 141 6.52 -18.52 -17.28
C LYS A 141 5.45 -17.98 -18.22
N VAL A 142 4.68 -16.97 -17.79
CA VAL A 142 3.64 -16.35 -18.63
C VAL A 142 4.26 -15.59 -19.81
N GLN A 143 3.53 -15.52 -20.92
CA GLN A 143 3.93 -14.70 -22.05
C GLN A 143 3.92 -13.22 -21.66
N VAL A 144 5.01 -12.52 -21.97
CA VAL A 144 5.09 -11.07 -21.73
C VAL A 144 4.40 -10.33 -22.88
N HIS A 145 3.33 -9.60 -22.55
CA HIS A 145 2.69 -8.65 -23.44
C HIS A 145 3.45 -7.32 -23.44
N ASN A 146 3.84 -6.85 -24.63
CA ASN A 146 4.50 -5.57 -24.79
C ASN A 146 3.46 -4.43 -24.71
N GLU A 147 3.38 -3.79 -23.55
CA GLU A 147 2.51 -2.64 -23.31
C GLU A 147 3.32 -1.40 -22.96
N ASN A 148 3.13 -0.32 -23.73
CA ASN A 148 3.86 0.93 -23.52
C ASN A 148 2.95 2.14 -23.22
N TYR A 149 1.67 1.93 -22.94
CA TYR A 149 0.87 3.02 -22.37
C TYR A 149 1.42 3.36 -20.98
N LEU A 150 1.29 4.64 -20.60
CA LEU A 150 1.81 5.15 -19.32
C LEU A 150 3.31 4.89 -19.09
N ASN A 151 4.07 4.61 -20.16
CA ASN A 151 5.49 4.29 -20.09
C ASN A 151 5.80 3.08 -19.19
N ILE A 152 4.96 2.04 -19.16
CA ILE A 152 5.15 0.84 -18.34
C ILE A 152 6.37 0.02 -18.83
N GLY A 153 6.47 -0.25 -20.13
CA GLY A 153 7.68 -0.77 -20.77
C GLY A 153 8.23 -2.06 -20.15
N VAL A 154 7.36 -3.07 -19.96
CA VAL A 154 7.73 -4.43 -19.52
C VAL A 154 8.11 -5.27 -20.75
N THR A 155 9.28 -5.89 -20.69
CA THR A 155 9.90 -6.63 -21.82
C THR A 155 10.29 -8.06 -21.47
N ASN A 156 10.32 -8.41 -20.18
CA ASN A 156 10.66 -9.74 -19.70
C ASN A 156 9.95 -10.06 -18.37
N ASN A 157 10.00 -11.32 -17.93
CA ASN A 157 9.30 -11.77 -16.72
C ASN A 157 9.89 -11.21 -15.42
N ASP A 158 11.17 -10.81 -15.38
CA ASP A 158 11.73 -10.12 -14.21
C ASP A 158 11.03 -8.76 -14.02
N GLU A 159 10.92 -7.98 -15.11
CA GLU A 159 10.21 -6.70 -15.12
C GLU A 159 8.70 -6.86 -14.85
N LEU A 160 8.08 -7.94 -15.35
CA LEU A 160 6.67 -8.22 -15.08
C LEU A 160 6.41 -8.50 -13.59
N LEU A 161 7.27 -9.30 -12.94
CA LEU A 161 7.20 -9.53 -11.50
C LEU A 161 7.30 -8.20 -10.74
N HIS A 162 8.28 -7.36 -11.08
CA HIS A 162 8.46 -6.06 -10.42
C HIS A 162 7.29 -5.10 -10.68
N GLN A 163 6.69 -5.17 -11.87
CA GLN A 163 5.49 -4.39 -12.19
C GLN A 163 4.31 -4.79 -11.30
N PHE A 164 4.06 -6.09 -11.10
CA PHE A 164 3.02 -6.55 -10.18
C PHE A 164 3.30 -6.17 -8.71
N LEU A 165 4.56 -6.13 -8.28
CA LEU A 165 4.92 -5.66 -6.95
C LEU A 165 4.71 -4.15 -6.80
N CYS A 166 5.00 -3.36 -7.85
CA CYS A 166 4.66 -1.93 -7.87
C CYS A 166 3.14 -1.71 -7.81
N ILE A 167 2.37 -2.49 -8.58
CA ILE A 167 0.90 -2.49 -8.50
C ILE A 167 0.48 -2.80 -7.08
N ALA A 168 1.03 -3.83 -6.43
CA ALA A 168 0.66 -4.16 -5.06
C ALA A 168 0.99 -3.06 -4.05
N ASN A 169 2.09 -2.33 -4.23
CA ASN A 169 2.38 -1.15 -3.42
C ASN A 169 1.29 -0.07 -3.57
N ASN A 170 0.80 0.14 -4.80
CA ASN A 170 -0.17 1.19 -5.13
C ASN A 170 -1.65 0.79 -4.98
N GLU A 171 -1.96 -0.50 -4.99
CA GLU A 171 -3.31 -1.04 -4.77
C GLU A 171 -3.56 -1.41 -3.32
N SER A 172 -2.51 -1.72 -2.55
CA SER A 172 -2.70 -2.29 -1.22
C SER A 172 -1.60 -2.05 -0.17
N THR A 173 -0.64 -1.16 -0.43
CA THR A 173 0.54 -0.98 0.44
C THR A 173 1.24 -2.31 0.71
N LEU A 174 1.43 -3.12 -0.35
CA LEU A 174 1.99 -4.47 -0.26
C LEU A 174 1.10 -5.42 0.56
N GLY A 175 -0.20 -5.41 0.29
CA GLY A 175 -1.19 -6.33 0.87
C GLY A 175 -1.64 -5.99 2.29
N LYS A 176 -1.29 -4.81 2.80
CA LYS A 176 -1.69 -4.36 4.13
C LYS A 176 -3.11 -3.80 4.13
N ASP A 177 -3.37 -2.82 3.29
CA ASP A 177 -4.59 -1.99 3.32
C ASP A 177 -5.06 -1.79 1.89
N ASN A 178 -6.30 -2.11 1.52
CA ASN A 178 -6.75 -1.88 0.13
C ASN A 178 -6.84 -0.38 -0.16
N ILE A 179 -5.93 0.11 -1.02
CA ILE A 179 -5.84 1.47 -1.54
C ILE A 179 -6.83 1.67 -2.71
N GLY A 180 -7.26 0.62 -3.40
CA GLY A 180 -8.19 0.79 -4.53
C GLY A 180 -9.64 1.15 -4.11
N ILE A 181 -10.24 2.17 -4.74
CA ILE A 181 -11.70 2.36 -4.75
C ILE A 181 -12.31 1.27 -5.66
N GLY A 182 -12.44 0.06 -5.13
CA GLY A 182 -13.11 -1.05 -5.81
C GLY A 182 -12.32 -2.34 -5.89
N GLY A 183 -10.99 -2.30 -5.89
CA GLY A 183 -10.12 -3.48 -5.90
C GLY A 183 -10.06 -4.20 -4.55
N ARG A 184 -9.66 -5.49 -4.56
CA ARG A 184 -9.52 -6.32 -3.37
C ARG A 184 -8.20 -7.11 -3.35
N GLY A 185 -7.61 -7.16 -2.16
CA GLY A 185 -6.37 -7.88 -1.91
C GLY A 185 -5.14 -7.18 -2.48
N PRO A 186 -3.99 -7.86 -2.42
CA PRO A 186 -2.71 -7.25 -2.75
C PRO A 186 -2.66 -6.55 -4.11
N TRP A 187 -3.27 -7.14 -5.13
CA TRP A 187 -3.27 -6.58 -6.49
C TRP A 187 -4.59 -5.89 -6.88
N GLY A 188 -5.45 -5.50 -5.94
CA GLY A 188 -6.61 -4.68 -6.26
C GLY A 188 -7.61 -5.33 -7.23
N ILE A 189 -7.84 -6.65 -7.11
CA ILE A 189 -8.75 -7.40 -8.00
C ILE A 189 -10.18 -6.88 -7.83
N ASN A 190 -10.80 -6.42 -8.92
CA ASN A 190 -12.19 -5.97 -8.86
C ASN A 190 -13.12 -7.17 -8.55
N PRO A 191 -14.03 -7.06 -7.54
CA PRO A 191 -14.99 -8.12 -7.18
C PRO A 191 -15.82 -8.67 -8.34
N ILE A 192 -16.00 -7.90 -9.42
CA ILE A 192 -16.69 -8.37 -10.63
C ILE A 192 -15.99 -9.58 -11.25
N HIS A 193 -14.66 -9.67 -11.16
CA HIS A 193 -13.88 -10.79 -11.68
C HIS A 193 -13.93 -12.04 -10.80
N ASN A 194 -14.63 -11.98 -9.67
CA ASN A 194 -14.84 -13.11 -8.78
C ASN A 194 -16.33 -13.32 -8.45
N ASN A 195 -17.28 -12.83 -9.26
CA ASN A 195 -18.73 -13.05 -9.06
C ASN A 195 -19.26 -14.35 -9.74
N LYS A 196 -20.45 -14.82 -9.33
CA LYS A 196 -21.07 -16.12 -9.71
C LYS A 196 -21.35 -16.32 -11.20
N ARG A 197 -21.27 -15.29 -12.04
CA ARG A 197 -21.58 -15.37 -13.48
C ARG A 197 -20.32 -15.10 -14.28
N GLU A 198 -19.76 -16.16 -14.88
CA GLU A 198 -18.69 -16.10 -15.91
C GLU A 198 -17.44 -15.29 -15.53
N SER A 199 -17.09 -15.23 -14.24
CA SER A 199 -15.94 -14.45 -13.82
C SER A 199 -14.66 -15.30 -13.70
N LEU A 200 -13.55 -14.74 -14.19
CA LEU A 200 -12.23 -15.39 -14.35
C LEU A 200 -11.69 -16.06 -13.08
N CYS A 201 -12.10 -15.58 -11.91
CA CYS A 201 -11.59 -16.03 -10.62
C CYS A 201 -12.67 -16.58 -9.69
N TYR A 202 -13.89 -16.83 -10.20
CA TYR A 202 -15.00 -17.34 -9.38
C TYR A 202 -14.63 -18.62 -8.63
N GLY A 203 -15.02 -18.71 -7.35
CA GLY A 203 -14.79 -19.88 -6.50
C GLY A 203 -13.40 -19.95 -5.85
N THR A 204 -12.52 -18.98 -6.14
CA THR A 204 -11.21 -18.85 -5.48
C THR A 204 -11.29 -17.91 -4.28
N GLN A 205 -10.26 -17.94 -3.42
CA GLN A 205 -10.11 -16.98 -2.33
C GLN A 205 -9.51 -15.63 -2.79
N ALA A 206 -9.40 -15.38 -4.09
CA ALA A 206 -8.88 -14.12 -4.62
C ALA A 206 -9.68 -12.90 -4.14
N VAL A 207 -10.97 -13.06 -3.87
CA VAL A 207 -11.77 -12.09 -3.11
C VAL A 207 -12.37 -12.83 -1.93
N VAL A 208 -12.04 -12.37 -0.72
CA VAL A 208 -12.44 -13.00 0.52
C VAL A 208 -13.95 -12.82 0.73
N ARG A 209 -14.61 -13.93 1.11
CA ARG A 209 -16.04 -14.00 1.35
C ARG A 209 -16.34 -14.42 2.79
N ASP A 210 -17.50 -14.01 3.29
CA ASP A 210 -18.05 -14.49 4.55
C ASP A 210 -18.67 -15.90 4.39
N ALA A 211 -19.16 -16.47 5.50
CA ALA A 211 -19.80 -17.79 5.50
C ALA A 211 -21.07 -17.87 4.62
N ASN A 212 -21.68 -16.72 4.31
CA ASN A 212 -22.87 -16.63 3.45
C ASN A 212 -22.48 -16.45 1.97
N GLY A 213 -21.20 -16.46 1.64
CA GLY A 213 -20.68 -16.24 0.29
C GLY A 213 -20.76 -14.79 -0.16
N ASN A 214 -21.11 -13.85 0.71
CA ASN A 214 -21.03 -12.42 0.43
C ASN A 214 -19.57 -11.97 0.51
N GLU A 215 -19.23 -10.92 -0.23
CA GLU A 215 -17.93 -10.28 -0.04
C GLU A 215 -17.77 -9.82 1.41
N ASP A 216 -16.68 -10.21 2.07
CA ASP A 216 -16.43 -9.82 3.45
C ASP A 216 -15.99 -8.36 3.53
N LYS A 217 -16.97 -7.46 3.60
CA LYS A 217 -16.76 -6.02 3.74
C LYS A 217 -16.36 -5.62 5.16
N ALA A 218 -16.45 -6.51 6.15
CA ALA A 218 -16.06 -6.21 7.52
C ALA A 218 -14.52 -6.19 7.66
N ASP A 219 -13.82 -7.02 6.88
CA ASP A 219 -12.36 -7.01 6.75
C ASP A 219 -11.83 -5.73 6.06
N LYS A 220 -12.65 -5.03 5.27
CA LYS A 220 -12.33 -3.71 4.71
C LYS A 220 -12.07 -2.66 5.80
N LYS A 221 -12.62 -2.84 7.01
CA LYS A 221 -12.60 -1.84 8.10
C LYS A 221 -11.59 -2.14 9.23
N ARG A 222 -10.89 -3.29 9.25
CA ARG A 222 -10.21 -3.78 10.48
C ARG A 222 -8.79 -4.38 10.32
N ASN A 223 -8.00 -3.95 9.33
CA ASN A 223 -6.80 -4.63 8.80
C ASN A 223 -7.19 -5.86 7.98
N ASN A 224 -6.75 -5.88 6.73
CA ASN A 224 -7.01 -6.84 5.64
C ASN A 224 -6.41 -8.25 5.91
N ARG A 225 -6.53 -8.77 7.14
CA ARG A 225 -5.74 -9.89 7.67
C ARG A 225 -5.93 -11.18 6.90
N ARG A 226 -7.12 -11.45 6.36
CA ARG A 226 -7.33 -12.67 5.55
C ARG A 226 -6.50 -12.67 4.26
N TYR A 227 -6.31 -11.49 3.65
CA TYR A 227 -5.42 -11.31 2.51
C TYR A 227 -3.93 -11.44 2.84
N MET A 228 -3.58 -11.54 4.13
CA MET A 228 -2.21 -11.78 4.58
C MET A 228 -1.88 -13.27 4.71
N THR A 229 -2.85 -14.18 4.55
CA THR A 229 -2.57 -15.62 4.57
C THR A 229 -1.97 -16.08 3.24
N ASP A 230 -1.01 -17.01 3.28
CA ASP A 230 -0.28 -17.41 2.07
C ASP A 230 -1.19 -18.08 1.02
N ALA A 231 -2.18 -18.87 1.46
CA ALA A 231 -3.18 -19.46 0.57
C ALA A 231 -4.00 -18.41 -0.18
N VAL A 232 -4.51 -17.40 0.54
CA VAL A 232 -5.29 -16.30 -0.06
C VAL A 232 -4.42 -15.44 -0.98
N ARG A 233 -3.16 -15.18 -0.60
CA ARG A 233 -2.21 -14.45 -1.46
C ARG A 233 -1.93 -15.20 -2.75
N LEU A 234 -1.70 -16.51 -2.67
CA LEU A 234 -1.47 -17.33 -3.86
C LEU A 234 -2.70 -17.34 -4.78
N ASP A 235 -3.91 -17.50 -4.23
CA ASP A 235 -5.14 -17.44 -5.02
C ASP A 235 -5.37 -16.05 -5.65
N ASN A 236 -5.09 -14.97 -4.92
CA ASN A 236 -5.15 -13.61 -5.44
C ASN A 236 -4.09 -13.39 -6.54
N ALA A 237 -2.88 -13.95 -6.41
CA ALA A 237 -1.81 -13.89 -7.41
C ALA A 237 -2.17 -14.65 -8.69
N LYS A 238 -2.71 -15.87 -8.55
CA LYS A 238 -3.23 -16.67 -9.67
C LYS A 238 -4.34 -15.92 -10.41
N CYS A 239 -5.24 -15.26 -9.68
CA CYS A 239 -6.28 -14.44 -10.29
C CYS A 239 -5.70 -13.22 -11.02
N ALA A 240 -4.72 -12.52 -10.44
CA ALA A 240 -4.05 -11.40 -11.10
C ALA A 240 -3.39 -11.85 -12.41
N LEU A 241 -2.69 -12.98 -12.43
CA LEU A 241 -2.10 -13.50 -13.67
C LEU A 241 -3.15 -13.91 -14.70
N LYS A 242 -4.24 -14.56 -14.29
CA LYS A 242 -5.35 -14.88 -15.19
C LYS A 242 -5.96 -13.63 -15.83
N LEU A 243 -6.14 -12.55 -15.07
CA LEU A 243 -6.61 -11.27 -15.60
C LEU A 243 -5.63 -10.70 -16.61
N TYR A 244 -4.34 -10.72 -16.29
CA TYR A 244 -3.29 -10.27 -17.20
C TYR A 244 -3.31 -11.04 -18.52
N GLU A 245 -3.38 -12.36 -18.48
CA GLU A 245 -3.42 -13.20 -19.68
C GLU A 245 -4.72 -12.99 -20.47
N ALA A 246 -5.87 -12.97 -19.80
CA ALA A 246 -7.18 -12.82 -20.45
C ALA A 246 -7.36 -11.45 -21.11
N ASN A 247 -6.77 -10.40 -20.54
CA ASN A 247 -6.90 -9.03 -21.03
C ASN A 247 -5.70 -8.55 -21.86
N ASN A 248 -4.83 -9.48 -22.27
CA ASN A 248 -3.62 -9.22 -23.05
C ASN A 248 -2.72 -8.14 -22.43
N GLY A 249 -2.58 -8.18 -21.10
CA GLY A 249 -1.71 -7.27 -20.36
C GLY A 249 -2.31 -6.68 -19.09
N LEU A 250 -1.73 -5.56 -18.64
CA LEU A 250 -1.97 -4.91 -17.34
C LEU A 250 -3.18 -3.98 -17.35
N ARG A 251 -4.05 -4.09 -18.35
CA ARG A 251 -5.10 -3.12 -18.66
C ARG A 251 -6.15 -2.94 -17.55
N ASP A 252 -6.33 -3.95 -16.69
CA ASP A 252 -7.28 -3.91 -15.56
C ASP A 252 -6.81 -3.04 -14.39
N TRP A 253 -5.51 -2.74 -14.34
CA TRP A 253 -4.91 -1.83 -13.35
C TRP A 253 -4.77 -0.40 -13.87
N GLY A 254 -5.50 -0.07 -14.95
CA GLY A 254 -5.61 1.27 -15.51
C GLY A 254 -4.78 1.51 -16.77
N LYS A 255 -5.37 2.20 -17.74
CA LYS A 255 -4.74 2.55 -19.04
C LYS A 255 -4.40 4.03 -19.18
N THR A 256 -4.94 4.87 -18.30
CA THR A 256 -4.88 6.33 -18.42
C THR A 256 -4.30 6.95 -17.16
N LYS A 257 -3.85 8.21 -17.26
CA LYS A 257 -3.36 8.97 -16.11
C LYS A 257 -4.45 9.31 -15.09
N LYS A 258 -5.73 9.06 -15.40
CA LYS A 258 -6.86 9.41 -14.53
C LYS A 258 -7.16 8.34 -13.48
N TRP A 259 -6.93 7.07 -13.78
CA TRP A 259 -7.39 5.95 -12.94
C TRP A 259 -6.47 4.72 -13.01
N GLY A 260 -6.37 3.99 -11.88
CA GLY A 260 -5.65 2.74 -11.73
C GLY A 260 -4.18 2.89 -11.28
N SER A 261 -3.65 1.86 -10.62
CA SER A 261 -2.28 1.83 -10.08
C SER A 261 -1.18 1.92 -11.13
N ASN A 262 -1.43 1.50 -12.38
CA ASN A 262 -0.45 1.59 -13.46
C ASN A 262 0.08 3.00 -13.70
N ARG A 263 -0.74 4.04 -13.45
CA ARG A 263 -0.31 5.44 -13.61
C ARG A 263 0.85 5.82 -12.66
N HIS A 264 1.03 5.06 -11.59
CA HIS A 264 2.11 5.23 -10.61
C HIS A 264 3.27 4.26 -10.83
N CYS A 265 3.12 3.29 -11.73
CA CYS A 265 4.09 2.24 -12.01
C CYS A 265 4.65 2.33 -13.43
N SER A 266 5.12 3.54 -13.80
CA SER A 266 5.94 3.70 -15.00
C SER A 266 7.25 2.89 -14.89
N LYS A 267 7.90 2.60 -16.02
CA LYS A 267 9.23 2.00 -16.10
C LYS A 267 10.21 2.71 -15.18
N THR A 268 10.29 4.04 -15.29
CA THR A 268 11.17 4.85 -14.44
C THR A 268 10.87 4.66 -12.95
N THR A 269 9.59 4.61 -12.56
CA THR A 269 9.23 4.40 -11.15
C THR A 269 9.61 2.99 -10.70
N ARG A 270 9.23 1.97 -11.46
CA ARG A 270 9.51 0.56 -11.15
C ARG A 270 11.02 0.31 -11.04
N ASP A 271 11.81 0.83 -11.97
CA ASP A 271 13.26 0.62 -12.00
C ASP A 271 13.96 1.38 -10.84
N ARG A 272 13.36 2.46 -10.33
CA ARG A 272 13.84 3.19 -9.14
C ARG A 272 13.42 2.55 -7.82
N LEU A 273 12.31 1.79 -7.80
CA LEU A 273 11.95 0.95 -6.66
C LEU A 273 12.97 -0.20 -6.61
N GLN A 274 13.91 -0.15 -5.66
CA GLN A 274 15.02 -1.07 -5.56
C GLN A 274 14.57 -2.44 -5.02
N PHE A 275 13.62 -3.11 -5.68
CA PHE A 275 13.07 -4.41 -5.27
C PHE A 275 14.18 -5.42 -4.96
N MET A 276 15.25 -5.40 -5.75
CA MET A 276 16.40 -6.29 -5.59
C MET A 276 17.19 -6.08 -4.28
N LYS A 277 17.19 -4.87 -3.72
CA LYS A 277 17.78 -4.58 -2.40
C LYS A 277 17.10 -5.43 -1.32
N HIS A 278 15.79 -5.59 -1.41
CA HIS A 278 14.95 -6.20 -0.38
C HIS A 278 14.63 -7.68 -0.64
N LEU A 279 14.51 -8.06 -1.91
CA LEU A 279 14.13 -9.42 -2.32
C LEU A 279 15.32 -10.32 -2.65
N GLY A 280 16.47 -9.75 -3.04
CA GLY A 280 17.58 -10.55 -3.57
C GLY A 280 17.09 -11.49 -4.69
N PRO A 281 17.54 -12.76 -4.73
CA PRO A 281 17.14 -13.72 -5.77
C PRO A 281 15.62 -13.99 -5.87
N LEU A 282 14.86 -13.72 -4.81
CA LEU A 282 13.40 -13.90 -4.84
C LEU A 282 12.72 -12.95 -5.84
N GLY A 283 13.34 -11.78 -6.10
CA GLY A 283 12.87 -10.81 -7.09
C GLY A 283 13.21 -11.17 -8.54
N CYS A 284 13.72 -12.37 -8.81
CA CYS A 284 14.15 -12.79 -10.15
C CYS A 284 13.36 -13.99 -10.67
N CYS A 285 13.10 -13.97 -11.97
CA CYS A 285 12.62 -15.05 -12.82
C CYS A 285 13.74 -15.62 -13.71
N SER A 286 14.65 -14.79 -14.21
CA SER A 286 15.75 -15.23 -15.09
C SER A 286 17.03 -15.58 -14.31
N GLN A 287 17.82 -16.50 -14.86
CA GLN A 287 19.14 -16.86 -14.30
C GLN A 287 20.10 -15.67 -14.29
N ALA A 288 20.05 -14.82 -15.33
CA ALA A 288 20.86 -13.61 -15.41
C ALA A 288 20.52 -12.62 -14.27
N CYS A 289 19.24 -12.47 -13.95
CA CYS A 289 18.81 -11.68 -12.79
C CYS A 289 19.31 -12.31 -11.49
N MET A 290 19.10 -13.63 -11.29
CA MET A 290 19.52 -14.33 -10.07
C MET A 290 21.03 -14.20 -9.82
N ALA A 291 21.85 -14.30 -10.87
CA ALA A 291 23.29 -14.13 -10.78
C ALA A 291 23.71 -12.71 -10.36
N ARG A 292 23.01 -11.67 -10.85
CA ARG A 292 23.24 -10.28 -10.40
C ARG A 292 22.78 -10.07 -8.97
N ALA A 293 21.59 -10.57 -8.62
CA ALA A 293 21.01 -10.46 -7.29
C ALA A 293 21.93 -11.04 -6.20
N SER A 294 22.55 -12.19 -6.49
CA SER A 294 23.44 -12.89 -5.57
C SER A 294 24.75 -12.14 -5.30
N LYS A 295 25.11 -11.15 -6.13
CA LYS A 295 26.29 -10.29 -5.95
C LYS A 295 26.01 -9.02 -5.14
N VAL A 296 24.73 -8.69 -4.90
CA VAL A 296 24.34 -7.57 -4.04
C VAL A 296 24.55 -8.01 -2.59
N LYS A 297 25.78 -7.82 -2.08
CA LYS A 297 26.14 -8.12 -0.70
C LYS A 297 25.27 -7.30 0.27
N GLY A 298 24.42 -8.00 1.02
CA GLY A 298 23.50 -7.43 2.03
C GLY A 298 22.28 -8.30 2.31
N GLY A 299 21.89 -9.17 1.38
CA GLY A 299 20.81 -10.15 1.59
C GLY A 299 21.35 -11.49 2.07
N MET A 300 20.72 -12.04 3.12
CA MET A 300 21.00 -13.36 3.69
C MET A 300 21.20 -14.43 2.60
N THR A 301 22.16 -15.33 2.84
CA THR A 301 22.33 -16.58 2.10
C THR A 301 20.99 -17.31 1.99
N TYR A 302 20.44 -17.38 0.78
CA TYR A 302 19.31 -18.23 0.46
C TYR A 302 19.79 -19.68 0.46
N THR A 303 19.44 -20.44 1.49
CA THR A 303 19.53 -21.91 1.45
C THR A 303 18.28 -22.40 0.73
N PRO A 304 18.39 -23.04 -0.45
CA PRO A 304 17.23 -23.66 -1.08
C PRO A 304 16.73 -24.74 -0.14
N THR A 305 15.46 -24.68 0.28
CA THR A 305 14.82 -25.83 0.91
C THR A 305 14.83 -26.96 -0.10
N THR A 306 15.67 -27.96 0.16
CA THR A 306 15.70 -29.22 -0.58
C THR A 306 14.27 -29.74 -0.68
N GLN A 307 13.85 -29.99 -1.92
CA GLN A 307 12.66 -30.77 -2.24
C GLN A 307 12.64 -32.01 -1.34
N ASN A 308 11.53 -32.23 -0.64
CA ASN A 308 11.24 -33.49 0.03
C ASN A 308 11.44 -34.66 -0.96
N PRO A 309 12.43 -35.54 -0.78
CA PRO A 309 12.56 -36.73 -1.59
C PRO A 309 11.84 -37.86 -0.86
N LEU A 310 10.51 -37.80 -0.75
CA LEU A 310 9.71 -38.86 -0.14
C LEU A 310 8.35 -38.93 -0.84
N MET A 311 8.34 -39.54 -2.03
CA MET A 311 7.32 -40.49 -2.47
C MET A 311 7.73 -41.06 -3.84
N SER A 312 8.57 -42.09 -3.80
CA SER A 312 8.91 -42.95 -4.93
C SER A 312 9.21 -44.35 -4.40
N LEU A 313 8.22 -44.99 -3.78
CA LEU A 313 8.23 -46.43 -3.53
C LEU A 313 6.80 -46.97 -3.67
N ALA A 314 6.46 -47.38 -4.89
CA ALA A 314 5.63 -48.55 -5.18
C ALA A 314 5.72 -48.82 -6.68
N ARG A 315 6.65 -49.70 -7.07
CA ARG A 315 6.56 -50.43 -8.33
C ARG A 315 5.76 -51.70 -8.05
N ASN A 316 4.76 -51.92 -8.90
CA ASN A 316 4.09 -53.20 -9.17
C ASN A 316 5.12 -54.31 -9.50
N PRO A 317 4.72 -55.57 -9.33
CA PRO A 317 4.12 -56.32 -10.44
C PRO A 317 2.59 -56.40 -10.37
#